data_AF-A0A7J5WNT9-F1
#
_entry.id   AF-A0A7J5WNT9-F1
#
_cell.length_a   1.000
_cell.length_b   1.000
_cell.length_c   1.000
_cell.angle_alpha   90.00
_cell.angle_beta   90.00
_cell.angle_gamma   90.00
#
_symmetry.space_group_name_H-M   'P 1'
#
loop_
_entity.id
_entity.type
_entity.pdbx_description
1 polymer ?
#
loop_
_entity_poly.entity_id
_entity_poly.type
_entity_poly.pdbx_seq_one_letter_code
_entity_poly.pdbx_strand_id
1 'polypeptide(L)' 'MAQFSQEQLTEFNRLVSHYPEGKQKSALLPVLHLAQNSFGGWLSAETMDYVADLLQIKPIEVYEVATFYSMYNLKPV' A
#
# COMPACT_ATOMS: atom_id res chain seq x y z
N MET A 1 -11.58 4.09 8.74
CA MET A 1 -11.56 2.75 8.12
C MET A 1 -11.03 2.90 6.71
N ALA A 2 -9.70 2.82 6.55
CA ALA A 2 -9.07 2.78 5.23
C ALA A 2 -9.46 1.48 4.54
N GLN A 3 -10.27 1.57 3.49
CA GLN A 3 -10.70 0.40 2.72
C GLN A 3 -10.78 0.76 1.24
N PHE A 4 -10.21 -0.10 0.40
CA PHE A 4 -10.29 0.05 -1.04
C PHE A 4 -11.72 -0.19 -1.55
N SER A 5 -12.12 0.62 -2.55
CA SER A 5 -13.30 0.37 -3.37
C SER A 5 -13.11 -0.91 -4.21
N GLN A 6 -14.19 -1.40 -4.81
CA GLN A 6 -14.13 -2.60 -5.67
C GLN A 6 -13.18 -2.42 -6.87
N GLU A 7 -13.12 -1.21 -7.43
CA GLU A 7 -12.21 -0.86 -8.51
C GLU A 7 -10.75 -0.87 -8.04
N GLN A 8 -10.48 -0.26 -6.89
CA GLN A 8 -9.14 -0.24 -6.27
C GLN A 8 -8.67 -1.64 -5.88
N LEU A 9 -9.56 -2.52 -5.40
CA LEU A 9 -9.24 -3.92 -5.11
C LEU A 9 -8.91 -4.70 -6.40
N THR A 10 -9.57 -4.38 -7.50
CA THR A 10 -9.26 -4.99 -8.81
C THR A 10 -7.87 -4.59 -9.26
N GLU A 11 -7.53 -3.29 -9.14
CA GLU A 11 -6.20 -2.79 -9.46
C GLU A 11 -5.14 -3.35 -8.51
N PHE A 12 -5.42 -3.44 -7.22
CA PHE A 12 -4.54 -4.10 -6.23
C PHE A 12 -4.22 -5.54 -6.66
N ASN A 13 -5.23 -6.34 -7.00
CA ASN A 13 -5.02 -7.73 -7.45
C ASN A 13 -4.19 -7.79 -8.73
N ARG A 14 -4.42 -6.86 -9.67
CA ARG A 14 -3.61 -6.74 -10.89
C ARG A 14 -2.15 -6.44 -10.55
N LEU A 15 -1.89 -5.52 -9.63
CA LEU A 15 -0.53 -5.18 -9.18
C LEU A 15 0.17 -6.35 -8.51
N VAL A 16 -0.53 -7.08 -7.63
CA VAL A 16 0.03 -8.24 -6.93
C VAL A 16 0.30 -9.40 -7.90
N SER A 17 -0.52 -9.59 -8.93
CA SER A 17 -0.37 -10.68 -9.91
C SER A 17 0.93 -10.63 -10.73
N HIS A 18 1.63 -9.48 -10.76
CA HIS A 18 2.95 -9.38 -11.40
C HIS A 18 4.06 -10.10 -10.63
N TYR A 19 3.77 -10.54 -9.41
CA TYR A 19 4.74 -11.18 -8.53
C TYR A 19 4.30 -12.61 -8.21
N PRO A 20 5.24 -13.56 -8.13
CA PRO A 20 4.92 -14.94 -7.80
C PRO A 20 4.37 -15.07 -6.38
N GLU A 21 3.62 -16.15 -6.15
CA GLU A 21 3.10 -16.49 -4.83
C GLU A 21 4.23 -16.57 -3.78
N GLY A 22 3.97 -16.01 -2.59
CA GLY A 22 4.98 -15.90 -1.52
C GLY A 22 5.97 -14.73 -1.69
N LYS A 23 5.82 -13.90 -2.73
CA LYS A 23 6.61 -12.67 -2.96
C LYS A 23 5.73 -11.41 -2.99
N GLN A 24 4.61 -11.41 -2.27
CA GLN A 24 3.65 -10.30 -2.21
C GLN A 24 4.30 -8.98 -1.77
N LYS A 25 5.34 -9.02 -0.92
CA LYS A 25 6.12 -7.84 -0.51
C LYS A 25 6.66 -7.04 -1.70
N SER A 26 6.97 -7.67 -2.83
CA SER A 26 7.49 -6.97 -4.01
C SER A 26 6.47 -6.01 -4.64
N ALA A 27 5.17 -6.21 -4.37
CA ALA A 27 4.09 -5.32 -4.80
C ALA A 27 3.93 -4.07 -3.93
N LEU A 28 4.73 -3.92 -2.86
CA LEU A 28 4.50 -2.89 -1.86
C LEU A 28 4.59 -1.46 -2.42
N LEU A 29 5.57 -1.17 -3.27
CA LEU A 29 5.72 0.17 -3.86
C LEU A 29 4.51 0.58 -4.71
N PRO A 30 4.08 -0.20 -5.73
CA PRO A 30 2.91 0.17 -6.51
C PRO A 30 1.61 0.15 -5.69
N VAL A 31 1.49 -0.72 -4.69
CA VAL A 31 0.32 -0.73 -3.79
C VAL A 31 0.27 0.50 -2.88
N LEU A 32 1.40 0.94 -2.33
CA LEU A 32 1.48 2.18 -1.57
C LEU A 32 1.14 3.40 -2.42
N HIS A 33 1.56 3.40 -3.68
CA HIS A 33 1.20 4.47 -4.62
C HIS A 33 -0.31 4.48 -4.90
N LEU A 34 -0.92 3.31 -5.11
CA LEU A 34 -2.38 3.18 -5.20
C LEU A 34 -3.08 3.68 -3.94
N ALA A 35 -2.59 3.28 -2.75
CA ALA A 35 -3.13 3.70 -1.47
C ALA A 35 -3.09 5.22 -1.28
N GLN A 36 -1.95 5.85 -1.57
CA GLN A 36 -1.80 7.30 -1.47
C GLN A 36 -2.81 8.03 -2.35
N ASN A 37 -3.00 7.59 -3.61
CA ASN A 37 -3.97 8.19 -4.53
C ASN A 37 -5.42 7.94 -4.08
N SER A 38 -5.67 6.81 -3.44
CA SER A 38 -7.01 6.40 -2.99
C SER A 38 -7.47 7.13 -1.73
N PHE A 39 -6.53 7.50 -0.85
CA PHE A 39 -6.84 8.01 0.49
C PHE A 39 -6.42 9.48 0.68
N GLY A 40 -6.63 10.31 -0.35
CA GLY A 40 -6.49 11.77 -0.23
C GLY A 40 -5.07 12.30 -0.37
N GLY A 41 -4.16 11.56 -1.02
CA GLY A 41 -2.83 12.04 -1.40
C GLY A 41 -1.73 11.82 -0.37
N TRP A 42 -2.02 11.12 0.73
CA TRP A 42 -1.05 10.79 1.78
C TRP A 42 -1.36 9.42 2.43
N LEU A 43 -0.39 8.90 3.17
CA LEU A 43 -0.43 7.60 3.84
C LEU A 43 -0.51 7.80 5.35
N SER A 44 -1.69 7.55 5.91
CA SER A 44 -1.88 7.48 7.36
C SER A 44 -1.34 6.16 7.93
N ALA A 45 -1.14 6.08 9.25
CA ALA A 45 -0.81 4.82 9.92
C ALA A 45 -1.86 3.74 9.64
N GLU A 46 -3.15 4.10 9.73
CA GLU A 46 -4.27 3.20 9.41
C GLU A 46 -4.21 2.69 7.96
N THR A 47 -3.86 3.55 7.01
CA THR A 47 -3.68 3.18 5.60
C THR A 47 -2.53 2.19 5.42
N MET A 48 -1.40 2.42 6.10
CA MET A 48 -0.23 1.56 6.01
C MET A 48 -0.47 0.20 6.68
N ASP A 49 -1.15 0.17 7.83
CA ASP A 49 -1.59 -1.07 8.48
C ASP A 49 -2.53 -1.87 7.57
N TYR A 50 -3.49 -1.20 6.95
CA TYR A 50 -4.40 -1.82 5.99
C TYR A 50 -3.66 -2.45 4.80
N VAL A 51 -2.66 -1.76 4.23
CA VAL A 51 -1.83 -2.30 3.15
C VAL A 51 -1.02 -3.51 3.62
N ALA A 52 -0.50 -3.48 4.85
CA ALA A 52 0.23 -4.61 5.43
C ALA A 52 -0.66 -5.85 5.54
N ASP A 53 -1.89 -5.67 6.03
CA ASP A 53 -2.89 -6.73 6.12
C ASP A 53 -3.26 -7.28 4.74
N LEU A 54 -3.49 -6.43 3.75
CA LEU A 54 -3.80 -6.88 2.38
C LEU A 54 -2.67 -7.70 1.75
N LEU A 55 -1.42 -7.30 1.96
CA LEU A 55 -0.25 -8.00 1.42
C LEU A 55 0.23 -9.16 2.30
N GLN A 56 -0.39 -9.35 3.48
CA GLN A 56 -0.01 -10.36 4.48
C GLN A 56 1.46 -10.24 4.91
N ILE A 57 1.92 -9.00 5.13
CA ILE A 57 3.27 -8.66 5.62
C ILE A 57 3.18 -7.91 6.95
N LYS A 58 4.33 -7.67 7.61
CA LYS A 58 4.32 -6.93 8.86
C LYS A 58 4.16 -5.43 8.60
N PRO A 59 3.39 -4.69 9.44
CA PRO A 59 3.28 -3.24 9.32
C PRO A 59 4.62 -2.49 9.30
N ILE A 60 5.60 -2.96 10.07
CA ILE A 60 6.95 -2.37 10.09
C ILE A 60 7.62 -2.37 8.71
N GLU A 61 7.37 -3.38 7.88
CA GLU A 61 7.93 -3.46 6.53
C GLU A 61 7.30 -2.40 5.61
N VAL A 62 6.04 -2.03 5.86
CA VAL A 62 5.35 -0.94 5.15
C VAL A 62 5.89 0.42 5.61
N TYR A 63 6.02 0.60 6.93
CA TYR A 63 6.54 1.84 7.51
C TYR A 63 7.97 2.15 7.06
N GLU A 64 8.85 1.14 7.02
CA GLU A 64 10.22 1.28 6.52
C GLU A 64 10.24 1.77 5.06
N VAL A 65 9.42 1.18 4.19
CA VAL A 65 9.36 1.56 2.76
C VAL A 65 8.73 2.95 2.58
N ALA A 66 7.64 3.24 3.27
CA ALA A 66 6.93 4.51 3.15
C ALA A 66 7.77 5.70 3.67
N THR A 67 8.62 5.48 4.68
CA THR A 67 9.55 6.49 5.20
C THR A 67 10.83 6.61 4.38
N PHE A 68 11.26 5.52 3.72
CA PHE A 68 12.47 5.50 2.91
C PHE A 68 12.30 6.25 1.58
N TYR A 69 11.17 6.06 0.88
CA TYR A 69 10.93 6.70 -0.41
C TYR A 69 10.24 8.05 -0.27
N SER A 70 10.92 9.12 -0.70
CA SER A 70 10.42 10.49 -0.60
C SER A 70 9.16 10.80 -1.42
N MET A 71 8.73 9.90 -2.32
CA MET A 71 7.50 10.07 -3.11
C MET A 71 6.23 9.90 -2.27
N TYR A 72 6.34 9.31 -1.08
CA TYR A 72 5.20 9.06 -0.21
C TYR A 72 5.03 10.19 0.80
N ASN A 73 3.82 10.76 0.81
CA ASN A 73 3.45 11.79 1.78
C ASN A 73 2.91 11.09 3.03
N LEU A 74 3.55 11.26 4.18
CA LEU A 74 3.09 10.68 5.45
C LEU A 74 2.19 11.62 6.26
N LYS A 75 1.97 12.82 5.72
CA LYS A 75 1.11 13.87 6.29
C LYS A 75 0.26 14.45 5.16
N PRO A 76 -0.93 14.99 5.48
CA PRO A 76 -1.73 15.74 4.51
C PRO A 76 -0.89 16.81 3.82
N VAL A 77 -1.05 16.92 2.51
CA VAL A 77 -0.42 17.91 1.64
C VAL A 77 -1.42 18.96 1.19
#